data_AF-A0A9K3GE12-F1
#
_entry.id   AF-A0A9K3GE12-F1
#
_cell.length_a   1.000
_cell.length_b   1.000
_cell.length_c   1.000
_cell.angle_alpha   90.00
_cell.angle_beta   90.00
_cell.angle_gamma   90.00
#
_symmetry.space_group_name_H-M   'P 1'
#
loop_
_entity.id
_entity.type
_entity.pdbx_description
1 polymer ?
#
loop_
_entity_poly.entity_id
_entity_poly.type
_entity_poly.pdbx_seq_one_letter_code
_entity_poly.pdbx_strand_id
1 'polypeptide(L)'
;MTAELENEAREWIQAVLGVTLGDDLREELKTGDILCQVVNKIKPNTIASWPKSKFKFVCLECVGMYIDGCRKIGLPEHELFSPDDIWSDNALYWKAVLINIHALGRAAQKVPGFEGPHLGAKLATSNARTFTPEVLRGGAVDAVSTEAKRAGYSMSPQKSVKYQINKNT
;
A
#
# COMPACT_ATOMS: atom_id res chain seq x y z
N MET A 1 2.63 -13.20 -5.73
CA MET A 1 1.54 -12.20 -5.63
C MET A 1 1.12 -11.91 -4.19
N THR A 2 0.87 -12.92 -3.35
CA THR A 2 0.55 -12.68 -1.92
C THR A 2 1.76 -12.17 -1.15
N ALA A 3 2.97 -12.66 -1.44
CA ALA A 3 4.20 -12.26 -0.76
C ALA A 3 4.54 -10.77 -0.96
N GLU A 4 4.37 -10.24 -2.17
CA GLU A 4 4.61 -8.82 -2.44
C GLU A 4 3.58 -7.94 -1.73
N LEU A 5 2.29 -8.31 -1.79
CA LEU A 5 1.22 -7.62 -1.05
C LEU A 5 1.47 -7.61 0.46
N GLU A 6 1.96 -8.72 1.00
CA GLU A 6 2.30 -8.86 2.41
C GLU A 6 3.50 -8.00 2.79
N ASN A 7 4.55 -7.97 1.98
CA ASN A 7 5.72 -7.13 2.21
C ASN A 7 5.36 -5.65 2.19
N GLU A 8 4.57 -5.19 1.20
CA GLU A 8 4.10 -3.82 1.13
C GLU A 8 3.23 -3.46 2.35
N ALA A 9 2.37 -4.36 2.79
CA ALA A 9 1.56 -4.19 4.01
C ALA A 9 2.45 -4.10 5.27
N ARG A 10 3.45 -4.98 5.41
CA ARG A 10 4.42 -4.98 6.51
C ARG A 10 5.17 -3.64 6.56
N GLU A 11 5.78 -3.24 5.45
CA GLU A 11 6.55 -2.00 5.36
C GLU A 11 5.71 -0.77 5.71
N TRP A 12 4.47 -0.73 5.22
CA TRP A 12 3.57 0.36 5.52
C TRP A 12 3.18 0.41 7.00
N ILE A 13 2.79 -0.70 7.62
CA ILE A 13 2.45 -0.75 9.04
C ILE A 13 3.64 -0.30 9.90
N GLN A 14 4.84 -0.80 9.60
CA GLN A 14 6.08 -0.41 10.27
C GLN A 14 6.33 1.09 10.16
N ALA A 15 6.15 1.67 8.98
CA ALA A 15 6.36 3.10 8.75
C ALA A 15 5.27 3.98 9.40
N VAL A 16 4.02 3.50 9.49
CA VAL A 16 2.94 4.20 10.20
C VAL A 16 3.21 4.25 11.71
N LEU A 17 3.62 3.13 12.31
CA LEU A 17 3.79 3.00 13.76
C LEU A 17 5.20 3.31 14.26
N GLY A 18 6.21 3.28 13.39
CA GLY A 18 7.62 3.36 13.78
C GLY A 18 8.11 2.13 14.52
N VAL A 19 7.65 0.94 14.13
CA VAL A 19 8.00 -0.35 14.76
C VAL A 19 8.63 -1.31 13.74
N THR A 20 9.26 -2.36 14.23
CA THR A 20 9.73 -3.50 13.41
C THR A 20 8.84 -4.70 13.68
N LEU A 21 8.31 -5.30 12.61
CA LEU A 21 7.50 -6.52 12.67
C LEU A 21 8.37 -7.74 12.37
N GLY A 22 8.01 -8.90 12.92
CA GLY A 22 8.65 -10.16 12.62
C GLY A 22 8.44 -10.66 11.19
N ASP A 23 9.07 -11.79 10.90
CA ASP A 23 9.00 -12.43 9.59
C ASP A 23 7.58 -12.90 9.26
N ASP A 24 6.87 -13.47 10.23
CA ASP A 24 5.48 -13.89 10.06
C ASP A 24 4.52 -12.74 10.40
N LEU A 25 4.10 -12.00 9.35
CA LEU A 25 3.19 -10.88 9.52
C LEU A 25 1.84 -11.31 10.10
N ARG A 26 1.36 -12.51 9.76
CA ARG A 26 0.06 -12.99 10.25
C ARG A 26 0.11 -13.19 11.76
N GLU A 27 1.19 -13.75 12.28
CA GLU A 27 1.38 -13.95 13.72
C GLU A 27 1.46 -12.62 14.49
N GLU A 28 2.05 -11.58 13.89
CA GLU A 28 2.08 -10.22 14.46
C GLU A 28 0.69 -9.59 14.52
N LEU A 29 -0.14 -9.80 13.48
CA LEU A 29 -1.43 -9.12 13.34
C LEU A 29 -2.60 -9.86 14.01
N LYS A 30 -2.53 -11.19 14.22
CA LYS A 30 -3.67 -11.99 14.71
C LYS A 30 -4.20 -11.61 16.10
N THR A 31 -3.39 -10.90 16.90
CA THR A 31 -3.80 -10.38 18.22
C THR A 31 -4.72 -9.16 18.12
N GLY A 32 -4.73 -8.49 16.97
CA GLY A 32 -5.45 -7.23 16.74
C GLY A 32 -4.77 -5.99 17.32
N ASP A 33 -3.75 -6.13 18.18
CA ASP A 33 -3.13 -5.00 18.88
C ASP A 33 -2.51 -3.99 17.90
N ILE A 34 -1.70 -4.48 16.98
CA ILE A 34 -1.03 -3.66 15.95
C ILE A 34 -2.06 -3.02 15.01
N LEU A 35 -3.10 -3.77 14.63
CA LEU A 35 -4.18 -3.28 13.77
C LEU A 35 -4.93 -2.10 14.42
N CYS A 36 -5.29 -2.22 15.69
CA CYS A 36 -5.94 -1.15 16.44
C CYS A 36 -5.03 0.09 16.61
N GLN A 37 -3.72 -0.12 16.82
CA GLN A 37 -2.74 0.97 16.86
C GLN A 37 -2.68 1.72 15.52
N VAL A 38 -2.66 1.03 14.39
CA VAL A 38 -2.66 1.64 13.04
C VAL A 38 -3.89 2.53 12.85
N VAL A 39 -5.08 2.03 13.20
CA VAL A 39 -6.32 2.81 13.11
C VAL A 39 -6.24 4.09 13.92
N ASN A 40 -5.78 4.02 15.17
CA ASN A 40 -5.65 5.20 16.01
C ASN A 40 -4.54 6.15 15.56
N LYS A 41 -3.50 5.65 14.89
CA LYS A 41 -2.47 6.49 14.28
C LYS A 41 -3.02 7.26 13.07
N ILE A 42 -3.91 6.64 12.30
CA ILE A 42 -4.58 7.27 11.16
C ILE A 42 -5.61 8.29 11.63
N LYS A 43 -6.49 7.89 12.55
CA LYS A 43 -7.56 8.72 13.08
C LYS A 43 -7.56 8.59 14.60
N PRO A 44 -6.96 9.55 15.32
CA PRO A 44 -6.88 9.51 16.78
C PRO A 44 -8.24 9.29 17.44
N ASN A 45 -8.25 8.56 18.55
CA ASN A 45 -9.43 8.26 19.36
C ASN A 45 -10.56 7.48 18.62
N THR A 46 -10.25 6.79 17.53
CA THR A 46 -11.24 5.95 16.81
C THR A 46 -11.62 4.70 17.62
N ILE A 47 -10.63 4.12 18.29
CA ILE A 47 -10.76 2.98 19.21
C ILE A 47 -10.23 3.44 20.57
N ALA A 48 -11.10 3.57 21.57
CA ALA A 48 -10.73 4.16 22.86
C ALA A 48 -9.72 3.29 23.65
N SER A 49 -9.95 1.98 23.65
CA SER A 49 -9.08 0.95 24.19
C SER A 49 -9.45 -0.39 23.56
N TRP A 50 -8.58 -1.40 23.67
CA TRP A 50 -8.85 -2.76 23.22
C TRP A 50 -8.18 -3.76 24.15
N PRO A 51 -8.71 -4.99 24.26
CA PRO A 51 -8.14 -6.00 25.12
C PRO A 51 -6.83 -6.55 24.54
N LYS A 52 -5.89 -6.91 25.42
CA LYS A 52 -4.65 -7.61 25.06
C LYS A 52 -4.66 -9.00 25.66
N SER A 53 -4.52 -10.02 24.83
CA SER A 53 -4.62 -11.41 25.27
C SER A 53 -3.97 -12.36 24.27
N LYS A 54 -3.69 -13.58 24.72
CA LYS A 54 -3.31 -14.71 23.85
C LYS A 54 -4.48 -15.64 23.55
N PHE A 55 -5.62 -15.46 24.24
CA PHE A 55 -6.81 -16.28 24.03
C PHE A 55 -7.52 -15.85 22.76
N LYS A 56 -7.71 -16.79 21.82
CA LYS A 56 -8.29 -16.53 20.49
C LYS A 56 -9.57 -15.69 20.55
N PHE A 57 -10.51 -16.03 21.43
CA PHE A 57 -11.78 -15.29 21.56
C PHE A 57 -11.58 -13.79 21.82
N VAL A 58 -10.64 -13.43 22.71
CA VAL A 58 -10.32 -12.03 23.03
C VAL A 58 -9.59 -11.35 21.88
N CYS A 59 -8.73 -12.07 21.16
CA CYS A 59 -8.08 -11.55 19.96
C CYS A 59 -9.11 -11.26 18.84
N LEU A 60 -10.10 -12.14 18.65
CA LEU A 60 -11.19 -11.92 17.68
C LEU A 60 -12.00 -10.66 18.02
N GLU A 61 -12.28 -10.42 19.30
CA GLU A 61 -12.93 -9.19 19.76
C GLU A 61 -12.08 -7.95 19.40
N CYS A 62 -10.78 -7.98 19.70
CA CYS A 62 -9.85 -6.91 19.34
C CYS A 62 -9.82 -6.64 17.84
N VAL A 63 -9.76 -7.69 17.01
CA VAL A 63 -9.83 -7.56 15.54
C VAL A 63 -11.19 -7.00 15.09
N GLY A 64 -12.29 -7.35 15.76
CA GLY A 64 -13.59 -6.74 15.55
C GLY A 64 -13.59 -5.22 15.77
N MET A 65 -12.93 -4.74 16.83
CA MET A 65 -12.78 -3.30 17.10
C MET A 65 -11.98 -2.60 16.00
N TYR A 66 -10.94 -3.25 15.46
CA TYR A 66 -10.21 -2.77 14.29
C TYR A 66 -11.14 -2.63 13.07
N ILE A 67 -11.95 -3.65 12.75
CA ILE A 67 -12.87 -3.62 11.61
C ILE A 67 -13.89 -2.48 11.76
N ASP A 68 -14.42 -2.26 12.96
CA ASP A 68 -15.29 -1.11 13.24
C ASP A 68 -14.55 0.24 13.10
N GLY A 69 -13.27 0.27 13.45
CA GLY A 69 -12.38 1.41 13.18
C GLY A 69 -12.23 1.70 11.69
N CYS A 70 -12.03 0.66 10.87
CA CYS A 70 -11.99 0.76 9.41
C CYS A 70 -13.29 1.34 8.84
N ARG A 71 -14.46 0.93 9.34
CA ARG A 71 -15.76 1.52 8.97
C ARG A 71 -15.80 3.02 9.28
N LYS A 72 -15.32 3.44 10.45
CA LYS A 72 -15.26 4.85 10.87
C LYS A 72 -14.28 5.70 10.06
N ILE A 73 -13.31 5.07 9.40
CA ILE A 73 -12.38 5.71 8.44
C ILE A 73 -13.00 5.80 7.04
N GLY A 74 -14.01 4.96 6.75
CA GLY A 74 -14.79 5.00 5.51
C GLY A 74 -14.51 3.86 4.54
N LEU A 75 -14.01 2.72 5.03
CA LEU A 75 -13.89 1.53 4.19
C LEU A 75 -15.27 0.94 3.91
N PRO A 76 -15.56 0.54 2.66
CA PRO A 76 -16.81 -0.14 2.32
C PRO A 76 -16.80 -1.60 2.80
N GLU A 77 -17.98 -2.17 3.09
CA GLU A 77 -18.10 -3.54 3.63
C GLU A 77 -17.41 -4.62 2.78
N HIS A 78 -17.40 -4.47 1.45
CA HIS A 78 -16.76 -5.45 0.56
C HIS A 78 -15.22 -5.43 0.60
N GLU A 79 -14.62 -4.44 1.27
CA GLU A 79 -13.17 -4.38 1.54
C GLU A 79 -12.85 -4.77 2.99
N LEU A 80 -13.85 -5.17 3.80
CA LEU A 80 -13.66 -5.68 5.16
C LEU A 80 -13.53 -7.21 5.14
N PHE A 81 -12.89 -7.74 6.18
CA PHE A 81 -12.78 -9.17 6.43
C PHE A 81 -13.45 -9.52 7.77
N SER A 82 -13.72 -10.80 8.02
CA SER A 82 -14.27 -11.28 9.29
C SER A 82 -13.16 -11.61 10.28
N PRO A 83 -13.30 -11.35 11.60
CA PRO A 83 -12.23 -11.62 12.56
C PRO A 83 -11.61 -13.01 12.48
N ASP A 84 -12.38 -14.04 12.14
CA ASP A 84 -11.88 -15.42 11.99
C ASP A 84 -10.93 -15.62 10.80
N ASP A 85 -10.98 -14.77 9.77
CA ASP A 85 -10.19 -14.89 8.54
C ASP A 85 -8.68 -14.82 8.82
N ILE A 86 -8.27 -13.97 9.77
CA ILE A 86 -6.86 -13.81 10.17
C ILE A 86 -6.32 -15.02 10.94
N TRP A 87 -7.21 -15.84 11.51
CA TRP A 87 -6.86 -17.07 12.24
C TRP A 87 -6.96 -18.33 11.37
N SER A 88 -7.50 -18.23 10.15
CA SER A 88 -7.70 -19.39 9.29
C SER A 88 -6.48 -19.65 8.41
N ASP A 89 -5.99 -20.89 8.34
CA ASP A 89 -4.85 -21.28 7.50
C ASP A 89 -5.13 -21.21 5.98
N ASN A 90 -6.30 -20.73 5.58
CA ASN A 90 -6.67 -20.55 4.20
C ASN A 90 -6.01 -19.29 3.61
N ALA A 91 -5.22 -19.48 2.55
CA ALA A 91 -4.53 -18.41 1.85
C ALA A 91 -5.47 -17.34 1.25
N LEU A 92 -6.73 -17.69 0.91
CA LEU A 92 -7.71 -16.73 0.41
C LEU A 92 -8.16 -15.76 1.50
N TYR A 93 -8.37 -16.26 2.72
CA TYR A 93 -8.72 -15.42 3.88
C TYR A 93 -7.54 -14.55 4.29
N TRP A 94 -6.31 -15.07 4.25
CA TRP A 94 -5.13 -14.22 4.45
C TRP A 94 -5.04 -13.09 3.41
N LYS A 95 -5.26 -13.42 2.14
CA LYS A 95 -5.28 -12.42 1.07
C LYS A 95 -6.34 -11.36 1.29
N ALA A 96 -7.51 -11.71 1.83
CA ALA A 96 -8.56 -10.73 2.16
C ALA A 96 -8.09 -9.74 3.25
N VAL A 97 -7.38 -10.22 4.28
CA VAL A 97 -6.77 -9.35 5.31
C VAL A 97 -5.77 -8.37 4.67
N LEU A 98 -4.91 -8.85 3.77
CA LEU A 98 -3.96 -7.98 3.07
C LEU A 98 -4.67 -6.93 2.20
N ILE A 99 -5.69 -7.32 1.44
CA ILE A 99 -6.50 -6.38 0.63
C ILE A 99 -7.12 -5.30 1.52
N ASN A 100 -7.63 -5.66 2.68
CA ASN A 100 -8.18 -4.71 3.65
C ASN A 100 -7.13 -3.71 4.15
N ILE A 101 -5.91 -4.15 4.48
CA ILE A 101 -4.81 -3.26 4.89
C ILE A 101 -4.46 -2.28 3.76
N HIS A 102 -4.42 -2.75 2.52
CA HIS A 102 -4.21 -1.90 1.35
C HIS A 102 -5.35 -0.91 1.13
N ALA A 103 -6.60 -1.30 1.38
CA ALA A 103 -7.76 -0.41 1.36
C ALA A 103 -7.66 0.66 2.45
N LEU A 104 -7.24 0.27 3.65
CA LEU A 104 -6.99 1.19 4.76
C LEU A 104 -5.91 2.21 4.41
N GLY A 105 -4.82 1.78 3.79
CA GLY A 105 -3.76 2.67 3.30
C GLY A 105 -4.24 3.71 2.27
N ARG A 106 -5.20 3.34 1.41
CA ARG A 106 -5.84 4.30 0.49
C ARG A 106 -6.79 5.26 1.20
N ALA A 107 -7.59 4.75 2.14
CA ALA A 107 -8.56 5.56 2.88
C ALA A 107 -7.87 6.55 3.83
N ALA A 108 -6.76 6.14 4.45
CA ALA A 108 -5.97 6.95 5.36
C ALA A 108 -5.50 8.28 4.73
N GLN A 109 -5.18 8.28 3.44
CA GLN A 109 -4.78 9.50 2.69
C GLN A 109 -5.87 10.58 2.64
N LYS A 110 -7.13 10.21 2.88
CA LYS A 110 -8.27 11.14 2.90
C LYS A 110 -8.58 11.63 4.32
N VAL A 111 -7.92 11.09 5.35
CA VAL A 111 -8.17 11.44 6.75
C VAL A 111 -7.42 12.74 7.08
N PRO A 112 -8.13 13.82 7.47
CA PRO A 112 -7.48 15.07 7.84
C PRO A 112 -6.50 14.89 9.01
N GLY A 113 -5.29 15.42 8.85
CA GLY A 113 -4.23 15.36 9.87
C GLY A 113 -3.40 14.08 9.88
N PHE A 114 -3.68 13.12 9.00
CA PHE A 114 -2.78 11.98 8.79
C PHE A 114 -1.76 12.30 7.70
N GLU A 115 -0.48 12.38 8.07
CA GLU A 115 0.66 12.64 7.17
C GLU A 115 1.56 11.39 7.00
N GLY A 116 1.00 10.20 7.24
CA GLY A 116 1.74 8.95 7.16
C GLY A 116 2.05 8.49 5.74
N PRO A 117 2.82 7.39 5.61
CA PRO A 117 3.17 6.81 4.31
C PRO A 117 1.93 6.35 3.53
N HIS A 118 2.06 6.28 2.21
CA HIS A 118 1.00 5.81 1.32
C HIS A 118 1.11 4.30 1.07
N LEU A 119 -0.02 3.60 1.02
CA LEU A 119 -0.14 2.21 0.58
C LEU A 119 -1.34 2.06 -0.36
N GLY A 120 -1.17 1.26 -1.40
CA GLY A 120 -2.14 1.09 -2.48
C GLY A 120 -1.91 2.02 -3.67
N ALA A 121 -2.74 1.90 -4.71
CA ALA A 121 -2.57 2.61 -5.98
C ALA A 121 -2.43 4.12 -5.78
N LYS A 122 -1.27 4.65 -6.17
CA LYS A 122 -0.94 6.07 -6.13
C LYS A 122 -1.87 6.80 -7.12
N LEU A 123 -2.69 7.73 -6.66
CA LEU A 123 -3.12 8.82 -7.56
C LEU A 123 -1.83 9.55 -7.93
N ALA A 124 -1.46 9.54 -9.20
CA ALA A 124 -0.15 9.96 -9.67
C ALA A 124 0.16 11.41 -9.27
N THR A 125 0.93 11.58 -8.19
CA THR A 125 1.75 12.77 -7.96
C THR A 125 3.20 12.39 -8.18
N SER A 126 3.75 13.00 -9.25
CA SER A 126 5.14 12.92 -9.68
C SER A 126 6.08 13.10 -8.49
N ASN A 127 7.06 12.20 -8.38
CA ASN A 127 8.15 12.34 -7.43
C ASN A 127 9.07 13.45 -7.95
N ALA A 128 8.81 14.70 -7.57
CA ALA A 128 9.78 15.77 -7.75
C ALA A 128 10.96 15.47 -6.81
N ARG A 129 11.92 14.69 -7.31
CA ARG A 129 13.23 14.62 -6.69
C ARG A 129 13.84 16.00 -6.77
N THR A 130 13.84 16.70 -5.63
CA THR A 130 14.58 17.95 -5.46
C THR A 130 16.05 17.62 -5.65
N PHE A 131 16.58 17.88 -6.85
CA PHE A 131 18.01 17.85 -7.09
C PHE A 131 18.60 19.05 -6.35
N THR A 132 19.32 18.79 -5.26
CA THR A 132 20.14 19.82 -4.62
C THR A 132 21.26 20.21 -5.60
N PRO A 133 21.66 21.50 -5.67
CA PRO A 133 22.64 22.00 -6.64
C PRO A 133 24.08 21.49 -6.44
N GLU A 134 24.31 20.52 -5.56
CA GLU A 134 25.64 20.00 -5.25
C GLU A 134 26.14 18.93 -6.22
N VAL A 135 25.24 18.24 -6.93
CA VAL A 135 25.61 17.13 -7.85
C VAL A 135 26.13 17.62 -9.21
N LEU A 136 26.15 18.94 -9.47
CA LEU A 136 26.59 19.52 -10.76
C LEU A 136 28.08 19.91 -10.84
N ARG A 137 28.92 19.59 -9.84
CA ARG A 137 30.33 20.03 -9.83
C ARG A 137 31.40 18.93 -9.91
N GLY A 138 31.02 17.66 -10.01
CA GLY A 138 31.97 16.54 -10.08
C GLY A 138 32.05 15.91 -11.46
N GLY A 139 32.40 16.68 -12.50
CA GLY A 139 32.72 16.10 -13.80
C GLY A 139 34.04 15.33 -13.76
N ALA A 140 33.99 14.03 -13.99
CA ALA A 140 35.11 13.25 -14.53
C ALA A 140 34.56 12.36 -15.64
N VAL A 141 35.03 12.64 -16.86
CA VAL A 141 34.78 11.94 -18.11
C VAL A 141 35.88 10.91 -18.31
N ASP A 142 35.53 9.73 -18.83
CA ASP A 142 36.35 8.78 -19.62
C ASP A 142 35.42 7.60 -19.97
N ALA A 143 35.30 7.06 -21.18
CA ALA A 143 35.93 7.31 -22.45
C ALA A 143 34.97 6.87 -23.58
N VAL A 144 35.10 7.54 -24.72
CA VAL A 144 34.39 7.30 -25.98
C VAL A 144 35.04 6.13 -26.76
N SER A 145 34.27 5.40 -27.55
CA SER A 145 34.78 4.70 -28.73
C SER A 145 33.82 4.90 -29.91
N THR A 146 34.29 5.71 -30.86
CA THR A 146 33.87 5.90 -32.26
C THR A 146 34.39 4.71 -33.11
N GLU A 147 33.93 4.29 -34.29
CA GLU A 147 33.04 4.75 -35.36
C GLU A 147 32.86 3.59 -36.39
N ALA A 148 31.80 3.66 -37.23
CA ALA A 148 31.70 3.23 -38.64
C ALA A 148 31.31 1.78 -39.04
N LYS A 149 30.12 1.64 -39.67
CA LYS A 149 29.97 1.26 -41.10
C LYS A 149 28.50 1.29 -41.58
N ARG A 150 28.16 2.39 -42.28
CA ARG A 150 27.59 2.42 -43.64
C ARG A 150 26.91 1.14 -44.16
N ALA A 151 25.58 1.07 -44.10
CA ALA A 151 24.75 0.34 -45.07
C ALA A 151 23.33 0.91 -45.02
N GLY A 152 22.85 1.46 -46.14
CA GLY A 152 21.54 2.09 -46.22
C GLY A 152 20.41 1.10 -45.98
N TYR A 153 19.51 1.44 -45.07
CA TYR A 153 18.18 0.87 -45.04
C TYR A 153 17.17 1.90 -44.52
N SER A 154 16.20 2.23 -45.35
CA SER A 154 15.10 3.15 -45.04
C SER A 154 13.96 2.39 -44.38
N MET A 155 13.30 2.97 -43.38
CA MET A 155 11.95 2.55 -42.96
C MET A 155 11.09 3.81 -42.68
N SER A 156 9.91 3.81 -43.28
CA SER A 156 8.93 4.89 -43.45
C SER A 156 8.00 5.11 -42.23
N PRO A 157 7.24 6.23 -42.17
CA PRO A 157 6.59 6.69 -40.94
C PRO A 157 5.20 6.08 -40.65
N GLN A 158 4.82 6.26 -39.37
CA GLN A 158 3.62 5.81 -38.64
C GLN A 158 2.28 5.95 -39.38
N LYS A 159 1.35 5.00 -39.13
CA LYS A 159 -0.09 5.19 -39.35
C LYS A 159 -0.85 5.23 -38.02
N SER A 160 -1.53 6.35 -37.82
CA SER A 160 -2.48 6.66 -36.76
C SER A 160 -3.87 6.08 -37.08
N VAL A 161 -4.53 5.48 -36.08
CA VAL A 161 -5.93 5.04 -36.19
C VAL A 161 -6.81 6.02 -35.42
N LYS A 162 -7.74 6.68 -36.13
CA LYS A 162 -8.73 7.61 -35.58
C LYS A 162 -9.97 6.83 -35.12
N TYR A 163 -10.43 7.08 -33.89
CA TYR A 163 -11.73 6.64 -33.39
C TYR A 163 -12.84 7.59 -33.87
N GLN A 164 -13.93 7.06 -34.41
CA GLN A 164 -15.16 7.79 -34.71
C GLN A 164 -16.16 7.64 -33.55
N ILE A 165 -16.72 8.78 -33.15
CA ILE A 165 -17.77 8.99 -32.16
C ILE A 165 -19.13 8.82 -32.84
N ASN A 166 -19.94 7.86 -32.38
CA ASN A 166 -21.30 7.65 -32.85
C ASN A 166 -22.28 8.52 -32.04
N LYS A 167 -23.12 9.31 -32.72
CA LYS A 167 -24.26 10.03 -32.12
C LYS A 167 -25.57 9.49 -32.69
N ASN A 168 -26.46 9.22 -31.75
CA ASN A 168 -27.88 8.83 -31.81
C ASN A 168 -28.66 9.10 -33.09
N THR A 169 -29.58 8.17 -33.36
CA THR A 169 -31.00 8.49 -33.56
C THR A 169 -31.82 7.63 -32.61
#